data_AF-A0A2V6GJ29-F1
#
_entry.id   AF-A0A2V6GJ29-F1
#
_cell.length_a   1.000
_cell.length_b   1.000
_cell.length_c   1.000
_cell.angle_alpha   90.00
_cell.angle_beta   90.00
_cell.angle_gamma   90.00
#
_symmetry.space_group_name_H-M   'P 1'
#
loop_
_entity.id
_entity.type
_entity.pdbx_description
1 polymer ?
#
loop_
_entity_poly.entity_id
_entity_poly.type
_entity_poly.pdbx_seq_one_letter_code
_entity_poly.pdbx_strand_id
1 'polypeptide(L)'
;MSERNGQLANSRKIYGKVYVAGKLHPDIRVPLREISLAPTKTMSGDIEANEPVRVYDTSGPWGDPSFRGDVEQGLPPLGAKWIRDRGDVETVAGRPVTPADDGWLSETHAKDAQRRNGSSKSQAPSSRQLSTLNSQPSTAAQRRPLRARSGRCVTQLYYARQGIITPEMEFIAIRENGNAEVSGQKSEVRNDLGFAHLGESFGAAIPKEITPEFVRAEVARGRAIIPANINHPESEPMIIGRNFLVKINANIGNSAVASSIEEEVEKMRWATKWGADTVMDLSTGKNIHATREWIIRNSPVPIGTVPIYQALEKVGGRAEELT
;
A
#
# COMPACT_ATOMS: atom_id res chain seq x y z
N MET A 1 0.16 -9.75 -27.46
CA MET A 1 -1.18 -9.42 -26.92
C MET A 1 -1.14 -7.98 -26.47
N SER A 2 -1.98 -7.11 -27.03
CA SER A 2 -2.02 -5.68 -26.70
C SER A 2 -2.42 -5.49 -25.23
N GLU A 3 -1.47 -5.10 -24.39
CA GLU A 3 -1.68 -4.73 -22.99
C GLU A 3 -2.54 -3.46 -22.93
N ARG A 4 -3.83 -3.63 -22.64
CA ARG A 4 -4.70 -2.50 -22.30
C ARG A 4 -4.47 -2.12 -20.83
N ASN A 5 -3.81 -0.97 -20.63
CA ASN A 5 -3.92 -0.03 -19.51
C ASN A 5 -4.41 -0.61 -18.16
N GLY A 6 -3.55 -1.26 -17.36
CA GLY A 6 -3.72 -1.43 -15.90
C GLY A 6 -5.00 -2.10 -15.36
N GLN A 7 -5.99 -2.38 -16.20
CA GLN A 7 -7.36 -2.69 -15.85
C GLN A 7 -7.54 -4.21 -15.85
N LEU A 8 -8.11 -4.74 -14.77
CA LEU A 8 -8.48 -6.16 -14.73
C LEU A 8 -9.74 -6.38 -15.60
N ALA A 9 -9.78 -7.50 -16.32
CA ALA A 9 -10.84 -7.83 -17.26
C ALA A 9 -12.24 -7.69 -16.63
N ASN A 10 -13.17 -7.10 -17.38
CA ASN A 10 -14.59 -6.92 -17.00
C ASN A 10 -14.83 -6.15 -15.69
N SER A 11 -13.83 -5.42 -15.21
CA SER A 11 -13.92 -4.62 -13.99
C SER A 11 -13.48 -3.19 -14.24
N ARG A 12 -14.00 -2.26 -13.44
CA ARG A 12 -13.49 -0.89 -13.35
C ARG A 12 -13.11 -0.61 -11.91
N LYS A 13 -11.97 0.05 -11.72
CA LYS A 13 -11.69 0.66 -10.42
C LYS A 13 -12.75 1.73 -10.20
N ILE A 14 -13.49 1.59 -9.12
CA ILE A 14 -14.40 2.62 -8.68
C ILE A 14 -13.82 3.18 -7.41
N TYR A 15 -13.68 4.48 -7.40
CA TYR A 15 -13.90 5.20 -6.17
C TYR A 15 -15.42 5.15 -6.05
N GLY A 16 -15.95 4.47 -5.01
CA GLY A 16 -17.38 4.14 -4.90
C GLY A 16 -18.25 5.26 -5.46
N LYS A 17 -19.22 4.91 -6.34
CA LYS A 17 -19.91 5.80 -7.29
C LYS A 17 -20.57 7.07 -6.70
N VAL A 18 -20.57 7.22 -5.38
CA VAL A 18 -20.91 8.42 -4.63
C VAL A 18 -19.90 8.43 -3.50
N TYR A 19 -19.15 9.53 -3.30
CA TYR A 19 -18.32 9.65 -2.12
C TYR A 19 -19.17 9.29 -0.90
N VAL A 20 -18.92 8.15 -0.25
CA VAL A 20 -19.01 8.13 1.20
C VAL A 20 -17.86 9.04 1.63
N ALA A 21 -18.08 10.35 1.49
CA ALA A 21 -17.38 11.34 2.27
C ALA A 21 -17.43 10.77 3.67
N GLY A 22 -16.27 10.60 4.30
CA GLY A 22 -16.25 10.20 5.69
C GLY A 22 -17.30 11.05 6.41
N LYS A 23 -18.25 10.39 7.07
CA LYS A 23 -19.27 11.11 7.85
C LYS A 23 -18.56 12.00 8.88
N LEU A 24 -17.37 11.58 9.31
CA LEU A 24 -16.47 12.32 10.18
C LEU A 24 -15.42 13.12 9.40
N HIS A 25 -14.89 12.56 8.30
CA HIS A 25 -13.84 13.18 7.49
C HIS A 25 -14.22 13.27 5.99
N PRO A 26 -14.80 14.41 5.54
CA PRO A 26 -15.41 14.51 4.20
C PRO A 26 -14.40 14.44 3.03
N ASP A 27 -13.11 14.58 3.30
CA ASP A 27 -12.02 14.48 2.33
C ASP A 27 -11.66 13.02 1.99
N ILE A 28 -12.15 12.03 2.75
CA ILE A 28 -11.80 10.61 2.56
C ILE A 28 -12.39 10.06 1.26
N ARG A 29 -11.58 9.27 0.54
CA ARG A 29 -11.93 8.56 -0.70
C ARG A 29 -11.43 7.13 -0.61
N VAL A 30 -12.35 6.16 -0.50
CA VAL A 30 -11.98 4.75 -0.34
C VAL A 30 -12.12 4.00 -1.67
N PRO A 31 -11.05 3.36 -2.17
CA PRO A 31 -11.07 2.65 -3.45
C PRO A 31 -11.68 1.26 -3.30
N LEU A 32 -12.49 0.88 -4.28
CA LEU A 32 -13.03 -0.46 -4.49
C LEU A 32 -12.91 -0.81 -5.98
N ARG A 33 -13.17 -2.07 -6.31
CA ARG A 33 -13.33 -2.49 -7.71
C ARG A 33 -14.76 -2.92 -7.95
N GLU A 34 -15.37 -2.37 -9.01
CA GLU A 34 -16.72 -2.72 -9.44
C GLU A 34 -16.64 -3.65 -10.64
N ILE A 35 -17.39 -4.74 -10.57
CA ILE A 35 -17.51 -5.72 -11.64
C ILE A 35 -18.95 -5.66 -12.12
N SER A 36 -19.15 -5.21 -13.35
CA SER A 36 -20.46 -5.19 -13.99
C SER A 36 -20.86 -6.61 -14.36
N LEU A 37 -22.09 -6.99 -14.01
CA LEU A 37 -22.64 -8.29 -14.35
C LEU A 37 -23.49 -8.20 -15.63
N ALA A 38 -23.44 -9.25 -16.45
CA ALA A 38 -24.34 -9.35 -17.59
C ALA A 38 -25.78 -9.58 -17.10
N PRO A 39 -26.81 -9.05 -17.77
CA PRO A 39 -28.21 -9.30 -17.40
C PRO A 39 -28.57 -10.80 -17.45
N THR A 40 -29.43 -11.23 -16.52
CA THR A 40 -29.98 -12.59 -16.49
C THR A 40 -31.15 -12.70 -17.47
N LYS A 41 -31.19 -13.75 -18.29
CA LYS A 41 -32.35 -14.10 -19.11
C LYS A 41 -33.15 -15.19 -18.40
N THR A 42 -34.39 -14.90 -18.03
CA THR A 42 -35.25 -15.87 -17.34
C THR A 42 -35.82 -16.88 -18.34
N MET A 43 -36.34 -18.00 -17.82
CA MET A 43 -37.01 -19.02 -18.65
C MET A 43 -38.27 -18.48 -19.34
N SER A 44 -38.86 -17.40 -18.81
CA SER A 44 -40.01 -16.69 -19.39
C SER A 44 -39.64 -15.78 -20.56
N GLY A 45 -38.34 -15.56 -20.81
CA GLY A 45 -37.83 -14.63 -21.81
C GLY A 45 -37.57 -13.21 -21.29
N ASP A 46 -37.85 -12.94 -20.02
CA ASP A 46 -37.60 -11.63 -19.40
C ASP A 46 -36.09 -11.40 -19.20
N ILE A 47 -35.67 -10.14 -19.26
CA ILE A 47 -34.28 -9.71 -19.01
C ILE A 47 -34.24 -8.97 -17.68
N GLU A 48 -33.50 -9.52 -16.73
CA GLU A 48 -33.28 -8.93 -15.41
C GLU A 48 -31.87 -8.34 -15.34
N ALA A 49 -31.77 -7.05 -14.96
CA ALA A 49 -30.49 -6.40 -14.76
C ALA A 49 -29.88 -6.84 -13.42
N ASN A 50 -28.61 -7.22 -13.44
CA ASN A 50 -27.87 -7.59 -12.23
C ASN A 50 -27.11 -6.37 -11.69
N GLU A 51 -27.23 -6.11 -10.39
CA GLU A 51 -26.43 -5.10 -9.71
C GLU A 51 -24.93 -5.47 -9.78
N PRO A 52 -24.03 -4.49 -9.88
CA PRO A 52 -22.61 -4.77 -9.94
C PRO A 52 -22.09 -5.29 -8.60
N VAL A 53 -21.03 -6.09 -8.66
CA VAL A 53 -20.34 -6.59 -7.46
C VAL A 53 -19.16 -5.68 -7.14
N ARG A 54 -19.08 -5.22 -5.89
CA ARG A 54 -17.89 -4.51 -5.39
C ARG A 54 -16.98 -5.47 -4.66
N VAL A 55 -15.70 -5.41 -4.98
CA VAL A 55 -14.64 -6.18 -4.32
C VAL A 55 -13.57 -5.25 -3.77
N TYR A 56 -12.87 -5.74 -2.75
CA TYR A 56 -11.71 -5.06 -2.18
C TYR A 56 -10.62 -4.90 -3.25
N ASP A 57 -9.94 -3.76 -3.27
CA ASP A 57 -8.91 -3.44 -4.27
C ASP A 57 -7.70 -2.77 -3.62
N THR A 58 -6.53 -3.40 -3.78
CA THR A 58 -5.25 -2.94 -3.23
C THR A 58 -4.33 -2.34 -4.29
N SER A 59 -4.76 -2.29 -5.56
CA SER A 59 -3.94 -1.81 -6.69
C SER A 59 -3.58 -0.33 -6.64
N GLY A 60 -4.17 0.44 -5.72
CA GLY A 60 -3.95 1.88 -5.58
C GLY A 60 -4.22 2.69 -6.86
N PRO A 61 -3.69 3.91 -6.97
CA PRO A 61 -3.84 4.73 -8.17
C PRO A 61 -3.31 4.07 -9.45
N TRP A 62 -2.38 3.11 -9.37
CA TRP A 62 -1.89 2.37 -10.53
C TRP A 62 -2.95 1.52 -11.24
N GLY A 63 -3.96 1.06 -10.51
CA GLY A 63 -5.09 0.32 -11.07
C GLY A 63 -6.22 1.21 -11.62
N ASP A 64 -6.07 2.53 -11.55
CA ASP A 64 -7.06 3.49 -12.03
C ASP A 64 -6.75 3.95 -13.47
N PRO A 65 -7.61 3.64 -14.45
CA PRO A 65 -7.42 4.08 -15.83
C PRO A 65 -7.43 5.60 -16.02
N SER A 66 -7.86 6.39 -15.04
CA SER A 66 -7.83 7.86 -15.06
C SER A 66 -6.54 8.44 -14.47
N PHE A 67 -5.79 7.66 -13.70
CA PHE A 67 -4.52 8.11 -13.15
C PHE A 67 -3.46 8.23 -14.24
N ARG A 68 -2.69 9.32 -14.20
CA ARG A 68 -1.65 9.67 -15.20
C ARG A 68 -0.29 9.92 -14.54
N GLY A 69 -0.10 9.45 -13.31
CA GLY A 69 1.13 9.63 -12.56
C GLY A 69 2.31 8.83 -13.12
N ASP A 70 3.51 9.22 -12.71
CA ASP A 70 4.78 8.66 -13.13
C ASP A 70 5.54 8.12 -11.90
N VAL A 71 6.23 6.99 -12.08
CA VAL A 71 7.02 6.34 -11.01
C VAL A 71 8.14 7.25 -10.48
N GLU A 72 8.67 8.14 -11.33
CA GLU A 72 9.67 9.16 -10.96
C GLU A 72 9.10 10.24 -10.02
N GLN A 73 7.79 10.45 -10.06
CA GLN A 73 7.07 11.40 -9.21
C GLN A 73 6.50 10.75 -7.95
N GLY A 74 6.39 9.42 -7.93
CA GLY A 74 5.74 8.67 -6.87
C GLY A 74 4.22 8.87 -6.85
N LEU A 75 3.57 8.21 -5.91
CA LEU A 75 2.13 8.33 -5.70
C LEU A 75 1.77 9.64 -4.98
N PRO A 76 0.53 10.14 -5.20
CA PRO A 76 -0.03 11.23 -4.41
C PRO A 76 -0.07 10.87 -2.92
N PRO A 77 0.40 11.76 -2.03
CA PRO A 77 0.48 11.47 -0.60
C PRO A 77 -0.86 11.70 0.10
N LEU A 78 -1.82 10.79 -0.13
CA LEU A 78 -3.21 10.85 0.35
C LEU A 78 -3.33 11.23 1.84
N GLY A 79 -2.58 10.56 2.71
CA GLY A 79 -2.64 10.74 4.16
C GLY A 79 -1.92 11.98 4.69
N ALA A 80 -1.20 12.73 3.84
CA ALA A 80 -0.30 13.77 4.32
C ALA A 80 -1.02 14.96 5.00
N LYS A 81 -2.23 15.29 4.54
CA LYS A 81 -3.07 16.31 5.20
C LYS A 81 -3.53 15.82 6.58
N TRP A 82 -4.05 14.59 6.66
CA TRP A 82 -4.53 13.98 7.91
C TRP A 82 -3.44 13.93 8.98
N ILE A 83 -2.22 13.57 8.58
CA ILE A 83 -1.07 13.49 9.48
C ILE A 83 -0.71 14.87 10.05
N ARG A 84 -0.73 15.93 9.22
CA ARG A 84 -0.37 17.29 9.64
C ARG A 84 -1.47 17.97 10.46
N ASP A 85 -2.72 17.81 10.05
CA ASP A 85 -3.88 18.46 10.68
C ASP A 85 -4.08 18.02 12.15
N ARG A 86 -3.57 16.84 12.53
CA ARG A 86 -3.54 16.38 13.94
C ARG A 86 -2.67 17.26 14.85
N GLY A 87 -1.69 17.98 14.30
CA GLY A 87 -0.82 18.87 15.09
C GLY A 87 0.22 18.17 15.97
N ASP A 88 0.34 16.84 15.89
CA ASP A 88 1.26 16.03 16.72
C ASP A 88 2.63 15.79 16.07
N VAL A 89 2.84 16.26 14.84
CA VAL A 89 4.09 16.09 14.07
C VAL A 89 4.84 17.40 13.85
N GLU A 90 6.14 17.27 13.59
CA GLU A 90 7.04 18.34 13.15
C GLU A 90 7.92 17.85 12.00
N THR A 91 8.32 18.78 11.13
CA THR A 91 9.22 18.51 10.02
C THR A 91 10.67 18.51 10.52
N VAL A 92 11.46 17.52 10.12
CA VAL A 92 12.89 17.41 10.43
C VAL A 92 13.74 17.29 9.17
N ALA A 93 15.05 17.52 9.28
CA ALA A 93 15.96 17.47 8.14
C ALA A 93 16.09 16.06 7.52
N GLY A 94 15.87 15.01 8.33
CA GLY A 94 16.12 13.63 7.94
C GLY A 94 17.56 13.19 8.20
N ARG A 95 17.78 11.88 8.16
CA ARG A 95 19.12 11.29 8.27
C ARG A 95 19.82 11.38 6.91
N PRO A 96 21.10 11.79 6.84
CA PRO A 96 21.85 11.72 5.58
C PRO A 96 22.03 10.27 5.12
N VAL A 97 21.86 10.03 3.83
CA VAL A 97 22.15 8.73 3.21
C VAL A 97 23.66 8.58 3.06
N THR A 98 24.17 7.42 3.42
CA THR A 98 25.59 7.06 3.38
C THR A 98 25.82 5.92 2.41
N PRO A 99 27.02 5.76 1.82
CA PRO A 99 27.32 4.64 0.92
C PRO A 99 26.98 3.26 1.52
N ALA A 100 27.18 3.09 2.83
CA ALA A 100 26.88 1.85 3.54
C ALA A 100 25.38 1.49 3.54
N ASP A 101 24.47 2.45 3.36
CA ASP A 101 23.02 2.18 3.27
C ASP A 101 22.66 1.37 2.01
N ASP A 102 23.49 1.48 0.97
CA ASP A 102 23.39 0.75 -0.28
C ASP A 102 24.48 -0.32 -0.42
N GLY A 103 25.09 -0.71 0.70
CA GLY A 103 26.09 -1.78 0.76
C GLY A 103 27.47 -1.37 0.21
N TRP A 104 27.77 -0.09 0.00
CA TRP A 104 29.07 0.36 -0.50
C TRP A 104 30.03 0.72 0.64
N LEU A 105 31.28 0.24 0.55
CA LEU A 105 32.36 0.53 1.52
C LEU A 105 32.72 2.02 1.62
N SER A 106 32.61 2.77 0.52
CA SER A 106 32.98 4.18 0.45
C SER A 106 32.32 4.87 -0.74
N GLU A 107 32.35 6.21 -0.75
CA GLU A 107 31.92 6.98 -1.93
C GLU A 107 32.74 6.67 -3.18
N THR A 108 34.05 6.41 -3.02
CA THR A 108 34.92 6.03 -4.14
C THR A 108 34.49 4.70 -4.74
N HIS A 109 34.20 3.70 -3.89
CA HIS A 109 33.73 2.40 -4.32
C HIS A 109 32.37 2.49 -5.05
N ALA A 110 31.45 3.32 -4.56
CA ALA A 110 30.17 3.58 -5.23
C ALA A 110 30.36 4.23 -6.61
N LYS A 111 31.21 5.27 -6.72
CA LYS A 111 31.51 5.97 -7.98
C LYS A 111 32.18 5.05 -9.01
N ASP A 112 33.11 4.20 -8.57
CA ASP A 112 33.81 3.27 -9.48
C ASP A 112 32.89 2.15 -9.98
N ALA A 113 31.98 1.63 -9.15
CA ALA A 113 30.96 0.68 -9.57
C ALA A 113 30.02 1.28 -10.64
N GLN A 114 29.58 2.53 -10.44
CA GLN A 114 28.76 3.25 -11.43
C GLN A 114 29.50 3.46 -12.76
N ARG A 115 30.79 3.81 -12.72
CA ARG A 115 31.62 3.99 -13.92
C ARG A 115 31.78 2.70 -14.73
N ARG A 116 31.96 1.55 -14.06
CA ARG A 116 32.09 0.24 -14.73
C ARG A 116 30.79 -0.15 -15.45
N ASN A 117 29.64 0.06 -14.82
CA ASN A 117 28.33 -0.22 -15.44
C ASN A 117 28.02 0.69 -16.64
N GLY A 118 28.52 1.93 -16.68
CA GLY A 118 28.33 2.85 -17.80
C GLY A 118 29.19 2.58 -19.05
N SER A 119 30.13 1.62 -19.00
CA SER A 119 31.10 1.35 -20.08
C SER A 119 30.72 0.19 -21.02
N SER A 120 29.65 -0.55 -20.71
CA SER A 120 29.17 -1.68 -21.52
C SER A 120 28.34 -1.18 -22.72
N LYS A 121 28.99 -1.13 -23.89
CA LYS A 121 28.48 -0.68 -25.20
C LYS A 121 27.36 -1.55 -25.84
N SER A 122 26.64 -2.37 -25.08
CA SER A 122 25.67 -3.33 -25.61
C SER A 122 24.33 -3.30 -24.87
N GLN A 123 23.65 -2.15 -24.83
CA GLN A 123 22.29 -2.09 -24.30
C GLN A 123 21.33 -1.46 -25.31
N ALA A 124 20.20 -2.14 -25.52
CA ALA A 124 19.10 -1.76 -26.39
C ALA A 124 18.52 -0.38 -26.00
N PRO A 125 17.85 0.36 -26.92
CA PRO A 125 17.44 1.75 -26.70
C PRO A 125 16.48 2.01 -25.51
N SER A 126 15.84 0.98 -24.93
CA SER A 126 15.06 1.08 -23.69
C SER A 126 15.89 1.27 -22.42
N SER A 127 17.21 1.06 -22.50
CA SER A 127 18.15 1.16 -21.37
C SER A 127 18.66 2.57 -21.04
N ARG A 128 18.35 3.58 -21.88
CA ARG A 128 18.75 4.97 -21.57
C ARG A 128 18.03 5.54 -20.34
N GLN A 129 16.89 4.98 -19.92
CA GLN A 129 16.24 5.30 -18.65
C GLN A 129 16.89 4.62 -17.42
N LEU A 130 17.71 3.59 -17.63
CA LEU A 130 18.29 2.72 -16.58
C LEU A 130 19.43 3.40 -15.77
N SER A 131 20.03 4.47 -16.31
CA SER A 131 21.13 5.20 -15.65
C SER A 131 20.65 6.39 -14.81
N THR A 132 19.44 6.89 -15.07
CA THR A 132 18.86 8.06 -14.37
C THR A 132 18.28 7.70 -13.01
N LEU A 133 17.71 6.51 -12.84
CA LEU A 133 17.06 6.07 -11.58
C LEU A 133 18.05 5.71 -10.46
N ASN A 134 19.28 5.32 -10.83
CA ASN A 134 20.37 5.05 -9.89
C ASN A 134 21.14 6.31 -9.45
N SER A 135 20.91 7.46 -10.10
CA SER A 135 21.71 8.68 -9.90
C SER A 135 20.92 9.88 -9.38
N GLN A 136 19.59 9.84 -9.43
CA GLN A 136 18.75 10.91 -8.88
C GLN A 136 17.62 10.36 -7.99
N PRO A 137 17.47 10.87 -6.75
CA PRO A 137 16.33 10.52 -5.92
C PRO A 137 15.03 10.97 -6.60
N SER A 138 13.97 10.18 -6.48
CA SER A 138 12.64 10.56 -6.97
C SER A 138 12.25 11.94 -6.44
N THR A 139 11.46 12.71 -7.18
CA THR A 139 11.00 14.02 -6.70
C THR A 139 10.21 13.89 -5.38
N ALA A 140 9.55 12.74 -5.17
CA ALA A 140 8.90 12.40 -3.91
C ALA A 140 9.88 12.19 -2.74
N ALA A 141 11.10 11.73 -2.98
CA ALA A 141 12.15 11.58 -1.97
C ALA A 141 12.68 12.92 -1.44
N GLN A 142 12.34 14.05 -2.09
CA GLN A 142 12.66 15.40 -1.60
C GLN A 142 11.73 15.86 -0.48
N ARG A 143 10.71 15.06 -0.10
CA ARG A 143 9.81 15.37 1.02
C ARG A 143 10.58 15.32 2.33
N ARG A 144 10.55 16.43 3.07
CA ARG A 144 11.14 16.47 4.41
C ARG A 144 10.40 15.50 5.33
N PRO A 145 11.11 14.60 6.03
CA PRO A 145 10.48 13.65 6.92
C PRO A 145 9.84 14.35 8.12
N LEU A 146 8.83 13.67 8.66
CA LEU A 146 8.10 14.03 9.85
C LEU A 146 8.58 13.20 11.04
N ARG A 147 8.53 13.82 12.22
CA ARG A 147 8.72 13.18 13.53
C ARG A 147 7.57 13.59 14.44
N ALA A 148 7.25 12.78 15.44
CA ALA A 148 6.39 13.21 16.54
C ALA A 148 7.02 14.43 17.26
N ARG A 149 6.20 15.42 17.61
CA ARG A 149 6.62 16.51 18.49
C ARG A 149 7.01 15.96 19.86
N SER A 150 7.90 16.69 20.56
CA SER A 150 8.26 16.34 21.94
C SER A 150 7.00 16.18 22.82
N GLY A 151 6.92 15.08 23.55
CA GLY A 151 5.78 14.74 24.42
C GLY A 151 4.50 14.29 23.70
N ARG A 152 4.50 14.15 22.37
CA ARG A 152 3.37 13.63 21.60
C ARG A 152 3.61 12.21 21.12
N CYS A 153 2.53 11.44 20.98
CA CYS A 153 2.56 10.11 20.38
C CYS A 153 1.69 10.10 19.13
N VAL A 154 2.20 9.50 18.06
CA VAL A 154 1.58 9.54 16.72
C VAL A 154 0.99 8.20 16.29
N THR A 155 0.99 7.21 17.18
CA THR A 155 0.55 5.85 16.83
C THR A 155 -0.97 5.74 16.85
N GLN A 156 -1.51 4.91 15.95
CA GLN A 156 -2.95 4.62 15.92
C GLN A 156 -3.43 3.97 17.24
N LEU A 157 -2.58 3.17 17.90
CA LEU A 157 -2.85 2.62 19.23
C LEU A 157 -3.05 3.71 20.29
N TYR A 158 -2.21 4.75 20.27
CA TYR A 158 -2.33 5.88 21.18
C TYR A 158 -3.66 6.61 20.97
N TYR A 159 -3.95 7.03 19.74
CA TYR A 159 -5.20 7.72 19.42
C TYR A 159 -6.42 6.88 19.80
N ALA A 160 -6.40 5.58 19.49
CA ALA A 160 -7.47 4.67 19.83
C ALA A 160 -7.74 4.62 21.34
N ARG A 161 -6.69 4.53 22.17
CA ARG A 161 -6.81 4.53 23.64
C ARG A 161 -7.28 5.85 24.23
N GLN A 162 -7.06 6.96 23.52
CA GLN A 162 -7.62 8.27 23.88
C GLN A 162 -9.08 8.44 23.44
N GLY A 163 -9.71 7.42 22.83
CA GLY A 163 -11.07 7.54 22.31
C GLY A 163 -11.16 8.31 20.99
N ILE A 164 -10.04 8.59 20.33
CA ILE A 164 -9.98 9.37 19.09
C ILE A 164 -10.15 8.42 17.90
N ILE A 165 -11.12 8.72 17.05
CA ILE A 165 -11.30 8.09 15.73
C ILE A 165 -10.51 8.92 14.72
N THR A 166 -9.52 8.30 14.08
CA THR A 166 -8.68 8.97 13.08
C THR A 166 -9.25 8.80 11.65
N PRO A 167 -8.82 9.63 10.68
CA PRO A 167 -9.15 9.42 9.27
C PRO A 167 -8.80 8.02 8.77
N GLU A 168 -7.69 7.44 9.24
CA GLU A 168 -7.32 6.07 8.89
C GLU A 168 -8.35 5.04 9.39
N MET A 169 -8.88 5.21 10.61
CA MET A 169 -9.90 4.32 11.16
C MET A 169 -11.23 4.40 10.40
N GLU A 170 -11.65 5.61 10.00
CA GLU A 170 -12.85 5.78 9.18
C GLU A 170 -12.67 5.22 7.76
N PHE A 171 -11.51 5.47 7.14
CA PHE A 171 -11.16 4.91 5.83
C PHE A 171 -11.30 3.38 5.84
N ILE A 172 -10.75 2.73 6.86
CA ILE A 172 -10.81 1.28 7.05
C ILE A 172 -12.24 0.79 7.22
N ALA A 173 -13.05 1.47 8.03
CA ALA A 173 -14.43 1.06 8.26
C ALA A 173 -15.23 1.01 6.95
N ILE A 174 -15.09 2.03 6.11
CA ILE A 174 -15.71 2.07 4.77
C ILE A 174 -15.13 0.95 3.89
N ARG A 175 -13.81 0.73 3.91
CA ARG A 175 -13.13 -0.26 3.07
C ARG A 175 -13.54 -1.70 3.40
N GLU A 176 -13.70 -2.03 4.68
CA GLU A 176 -14.07 -3.36 5.15
C GLU A 176 -15.55 -3.70 4.91
N ASN A 177 -16.42 -2.68 4.83
CA ASN A 177 -17.83 -2.91 4.48
C ASN A 177 -18.03 -3.17 2.98
N GLY A 178 -17.13 -2.69 2.12
CA GLY A 178 -17.05 -3.00 0.68
C GLY A 178 -18.36 -2.85 -0.11
N ASN A 179 -19.16 -3.91 -0.12
CA ASN A 179 -20.38 -4.06 -0.92
C ASN A 179 -21.69 -3.82 -0.12
N ALA A 180 -21.64 -3.66 1.20
CA ALA A 180 -22.82 -3.65 2.07
C ALA A 180 -23.85 -2.56 1.74
N GLU A 181 -23.43 -1.44 1.13
CA GLU A 181 -24.33 -0.36 0.70
C GLU A 181 -24.99 -0.59 -0.68
N VAL A 182 -24.44 -1.47 -1.52
CA VAL A 182 -24.97 -1.75 -2.87
C VAL A 182 -25.98 -2.87 -2.85
N SER A 183 -25.68 -3.93 -2.11
CA SER A 183 -26.49 -5.15 -2.06
C SER A 183 -27.60 -5.03 -1.03
N GLY A 184 -28.47 -4.01 -1.13
CA GLY A 184 -29.54 -3.73 -0.18
C GLY A 184 -30.14 -4.99 0.46
N GLN A 185 -30.02 -5.09 1.79
CA GLN A 185 -30.36 -6.25 2.65
C GLN A 185 -29.72 -7.60 2.26
N LYS A 186 -29.00 -8.20 3.22
CA LYS A 186 -28.52 -9.59 3.11
C LYS A 186 -29.72 -10.51 2.87
N SER A 187 -29.69 -11.24 1.76
CA SER A 187 -30.73 -12.20 1.41
C SER A 187 -30.58 -13.46 2.25
N GLU A 188 -31.70 -14.03 2.71
CA GLU A 188 -31.72 -15.35 3.34
C GLU A 188 -31.79 -16.48 2.29
N VAL A 189 -32.01 -16.12 1.02
CA VAL A 189 -32.14 -17.08 -0.08
C VAL A 189 -30.75 -17.50 -0.56
N ARG A 190 -30.40 -18.79 -0.40
CA ARG A 190 -29.06 -19.32 -0.73
C ARG A 190 -28.55 -19.04 -2.15
N ASN A 191 -29.46 -18.87 -3.11
CA ASN A 191 -29.12 -18.66 -4.52
C ASN A 191 -29.03 -17.17 -4.91
N ASP A 192 -29.13 -16.28 -3.93
CA ASP A 192 -29.05 -14.83 -4.11
C ASP A 192 -27.60 -14.34 -3.93
N LEU A 193 -27.18 -13.35 -4.73
CA LEU A 193 -25.84 -12.77 -4.64
C LEU A 193 -25.57 -12.07 -3.29
N GLY A 194 -26.62 -11.63 -2.59
CA GLY A 194 -26.57 -11.05 -1.26
C GLY A 194 -26.53 -12.07 -0.12
N PHE A 195 -26.59 -13.37 -0.42
CA PHE A 195 -26.47 -14.42 0.59
C PHE A 195 -25.00 -14.63 0.99
N ALA A 196 -24.73 -14.48 2.28
CA ALA A 196 -23.44 -14.82 2.87
C ALA A 196 -23.63 -15.90 3.93
N HIS A 197 -22.98 -17.05 3.73
CA HIS A 197 -23.01 -18.14 4.71
C HIS A 197 -22.40 -17.66 6.04
N LEU A 198 -23.07 -17.91 7.16
CA LEU A 198 -22.62 -17.44 8.49
C LEU A 198 -21.24 -17.98 8.88
N GLY A 199 -20.94 -19.20 8.43
CA GLY A 199 -19.68 -19.89 8.73
C GLY A 199 -19.53 -20.22 10.22
N GLU A 200 -18.34 -20.67 10.60
CA GLU A 200 -17.91 -20.81 12.00
C GLU A 200 -16.67 -19.95 12.18
N SER A 201 -16.70 -19.05 13.17
CA SER A 201 -15.64 -18.07 13.40
C SER A 201 -14.73 -18.43 14.58
N PHE A 202 -15.03 -19.54 15.26
CA PHE A 202 -14.38 -20.04 16.46
C PHE A 202 -14.34 -19.00 17.59
N GLY A 203 -15.46 -18.30 17.78
CA GLY A 203 -15.61 -17.24 18.80
C GLY A 203 -15.04 -15.87 18.41
N ALA A 204 -14.89 -15.58 17.11
CA ALA A 204 -14.57 -14.23 16.67
C ALA A 204 -15.79 -13.31 16.84
N ALA A 205 -15.55 -12.02 17.04
CA ALA A 205 -16.58 -11.01 17.22
C ALA A 205 -16.67 -10.14 15.96
N ILE A 206 -17.03 -10.76 14.83
CA ILE A 206 -17.18 -10.08 13.54
C ILE A 206 -18.58 -9.46 13.49
N PRO A 207 -18.70 -8.11 13.47
CA PRO A 207 -19.99 -7.47 13.40
C PRO A 207 -20.59 -7.56 11.99
N LYS A 208 -21.89 -7.29 11.87
CA LYS A 208 -22.56 -7.22 10.56
C LYS A 208 -22.07 -6.01 9.73
N GLU A 209 -21.73 -4.92 10.41
CA GLU A 209 -21.23 -3.67 9.85
C GLU A 209 -20.01 -3.23 10.65
N ILE A 210 -18.94 -2.85 9.96
CA ILE A 210 -17.71 -2.34 10.55
C ILE A 210 -17.84 -0.82 10.69
N THR A 211 -17.92 -0.32 11.92
CA THR A 211 -17.98 1.13 12.19
C THR A 211 -16.59 1.68 12.54
N PRO A 212 -16.34 3.00 12.38
CA PRO A 212 -15.08 3.61 12.81
C PRO A 212 -14.81 3.40 14.31
N GLU A 213 -15.86 3.39 15.12
CA GLU A 213 -15.77 3.10 16.56
C GLU A 213 -15.38 1.65 16.84
N PHE A 214 -15.89 0.68 16.07
CA PHE A 214 -15.47 -0.71 16.18
C PHE A 214 -13.98 -0.88 15.83
N VAL A 215 -13.53 -0.22 14.75
CA VAL A 215 -12.10 -0.18 14.35
C VAL A 215 -11.26 0.40 15.48
N ARG A 216 -11.63 1.56 16.02
CA ARG A 216 -10.96 2.19 17.16
C ARG A 216 -10.89 1.26 18.37
N ALA A 217 -12.01 0.63 18.74
CA ALA A 217 -12.07 -0.27 19.88
C ALA A 217 -11.16 -1.49 19.71
N GLU A 218 -11.14 -2.10 18.52
CA GLU A 218 -10.23 -3.20 18.16
C GLU A 218 -8.76 -2.84 18.29
N VAL A 219 -8.39 -1.66 17.81
CA VAL A 219 -7.03 -1.12 17.91
C VAL A 219 -6.67 -0.81 19.37
N ALA A 220 -7.56 -0.16 20.13
CA ALA A 220 -7.31 0.24 21.53
C ALA A 220 -6.97 -0.96 22.43
N ARG A 221 -7.64 -2.10 22.21
CA ARG A 221 -7.41 -3.36 22.93
C ARG A 221 -6.30 -4.23 22.34
N GLY A 222 -5.63 -3.79 21.28
CA GLY A 222 -4.51 -4.48 20.65
C GLY A 222 -4.88 -5.75 19.89
N ARG A 223 -6.16 -5.94 19.50
CA ARG A 223 -6.59 -7.08 18.67
C ARG A 223 -6.48 -6.82 17.17
N ALA A 224 -6.24 -5.57 16.78
CA ALA A 224 -5.98 -5.17 15.42
C ALA A 224 -4.95 -4.04 15.36
N ILE A 225 -4.28 -3.90 14.22
CA ILE A 225 -3.27 -2.86 13.97
C ILE A 225 -3.54 -2.15 12.64
N ILE A 226 -3.11 -0.90 12.57
CA ILE A 226 -3.13 -0.07 11.36
C ILE A 226 -1.69 0.34 11.05
N PRO A 227 -1.01 -0.35 10.12
CA PRO A 227 0.37 -0.04 9.74
C PRO A 227 0.43 1.24 8.88
N ALA A 228 0.44 2.40 9.54
CA ALA A 228 0.44 3.71 8.88
C ALA A 228 1.58 4.60 9.43
N ASN A 229 2.77 4.46 8.85
CA ASN A 229 3.90 5.31 9.20
C ASN A 229 3.62 6.76 8.76
N ILE A 230 3.89 7.74 9.61
CA ILE A 230 3.71 9.17 9.31
C ILE A 230 4.54 9.67 8.10
N ASN A 231 5.54 8.89 7.67
CA ASN A 231 6.37 9.16 6.50
C ASN A 231 6.00 8.31 5.27
N HIS A 232 4.91 7.56 5.30
CA HIS A 232 4.34 6.85 4.14
C HIS A 232 2.91 7.31 3.86
N PRO A 233 2.70 8.62 3.57
CA PRO A 233 1.36 9.15 3.31
C PRO A 233 0.73 8.65 2.00
N GLU A 234 1.50 8.01 1.12
CA GLU A 234 1.02 7.42 -0.13
C GLU A 234 0.20 6.14 0.10
N SER A 235 0.35 5.49 1.26
CA SER A 235 -0.38 4.27 1.59
C SER A 235 -1.86 4.55 1.84
N GLU A 236 -2.72 3.77 1.18
CA GLU A 236 -4.14 3.67 1.45
C GLU A 236 -4.36 2.84 2.72
N PRO A 237 -4.93 3.40 3.80
CA PRO A 237 -5.06 2.69 5.08
C PRO A 237 -5.78 1.34 4.98
N MET A 238 -5.27 0.38 5.75
CA MET A 238 -5.85 -0.95 5.89
C MET A 238 -5.64 -1.45 7.34
N ILE A 239 -6.37 -2.49 7.72
CA ILE A 239 -6.31 -3.08 9.06
C ILE A 239 -5.95 -4.55 9.02
N ILE A 240 -5.18 -4.99 10.01
CA ILE A 240 -4.87 -6.40 10.24
C ILE A 240 -5.43 -6.77 11.60
N GLY A 241 -6.36 -7.72 11.64
CA GLY A 241 -6.98 -8.23 12.87
C GLY A 241 -7.98 -9.34 12.60
N ARG A 242 -8.27 -10.15 13.62
CA ARG A 242 -9.11 -11.35 13.49
C ARG A 242 -10.55 -11.08 13.06
N ASN A 243 -11.09 -9.90 13.40
CA ASN A 243 -12.49 -9.56 13.15
C ASN A 243 -12.71 -8.76 11.84
N PHE A 244 -11.73 -8.80 10.94
CA PHE A 244 -11.72 -8.10 9.65
C PHE A 244 -11.48 -9.12 8.53
N LEU A 245 -11.58 -8.68 7.26
CA LEU A 245 -11.20 -9.53 6.13
C LEU A 245 -9.76 -10.02 6.32
N VAL A 246 -9.49 -11.28 5.97
CA VAL A 246 -8.14 -11.84 5.98
C VAL A 246 -7.28 -11.06 4.97
N LYS A 247 -6.06 -10.74 5.36
CA LYS A 247 -5.11 -9.95 4.57
C LYS A 247 -3.94 -10.81 4.14
N ILE A 248 -3.40 -10.57 2.95
CA ILE A 248 -2.27 -11.31 2.39
C ILE A 248 -1.06 -10.39 2.13
N ASN A 249 0.13 -10.96 2.29
CA ASN A 249 1.40 -10.26 2.05
C ASN A 249 2.13 -10.85 0.85
N ALA A 250 2.76 -10.00 0.04
CA ALA A 250 3.71 -10.43 -0.99
C ALA A 250 5.14 -10.01 -0.62
N ASN A 251 6.10 -10.91 -0.80
CA ASN A 251 7.51 -10.62 -0.61
C ASN A 251 8.15 -10.26 -1.96
N ILE A 252 8.88 -9.15 -1.97
CA ILE A 252 9.74 -8.71 -3.06
C ILE A 252 11.14 -8.44 -2.50
N GLY A 253 12.05 -7.95 -3.33
CA GLY A 253 13.39 -7.59 -2.90
C GLY A 253 14.42 -8.00 -3.93
N ASN A 254 15.45 -7.17 -4.02
CA ASN A 254 16.60 -7.47 -4.85
C ASN A 254 17.45 -8.58 -4.22
N SER A 255 18.24 -9.24 -5.06
CA SER A 255 19.26 -10.18 -4.59
C SER A 255 20.63 -9.74 -5.09
N ALA A 256 21.68 -10.26 -4.46
CA ALA A 256 23.06 -10.03 -4.89
C ALA A 256 23.36 -10.50 -6.33
N VAL A 257 22.49 -11.33 -6.93
CA VAL A 257 22.71 -11.98 -8.23
C VAL A 257 21.80 -11.41 -9.33
N ALA A 258 20.62 -10.90 -8.98
CA ALA A 258 19.67 -10.33 -9.94
C ALA A 258 18.70 -9.35 -9.25
N SER A 259 18.55 -8.18 -9.86
CA SER A 259 17.35 -7.34 -9.99
C SER A 259 17.71 -5.85 -10.01
N SER A 260 16.95 -5.05 -10.76
CA SER A 260 17.10 -3.58 -10.82
C SER A 260 15.98 -2.88 -10.02
N ILE A 261 16.16 -1.59 -9.73
CA ILE A 261 15.16 -0.79 -9.01
C ILE A 261 13.79 -0.84 -9.71
N GLU A 262 13.80 -0.75 -11.04
CA GLU A 262 12.60 -0.75 -11.88
C GLU A 262 11.83 -2.06 -11.76
N GLU A 263 12.55 -3.18 -11.75
CA GLU A 263 11.96 -4.50 -11.61
C GLU A 263 11.33 -4.68 -10.21
N GLU A 264 11.96 -4.15 -9.15
CA GLU A 264 11.38 -4.20 -7.80
C GLU A 264 10.10 -3.35 -7.67
N VAL A 265 10.09 -2.16 -8.27
CA VAL A 265 8.87 -1.33 -8.34
C VAL A 265 7.78 -2.04 -9.13
N GLU A 266 8.11 -2.68 -10.26
CA GLU A 266 7.13 -3.41 -11.05
C GLU A 266 6.60 -4.66 -10.32
N LYS A 267 7.46 -5.40 -9.61
CA LYS A 267 7.03 -6.52 -8.76
C LYS A 267 6.04 -6.07 -7.68
N MET A 268 6.29 -4.93 -7.03
CA MET A 268 5.36 -4.33 -6.07
C MET A 268 4.01 -3.98 -6.72
N ARG A 269 4.03 -3.30 -7.88
CA ARG A 269 2.81 -2.92 -8.62
C ARG A 269 2.04 -4.14 -9.08
N TRP A 270 2.73 -5.17 -9.53
CA TRP A 270 2.14 -6.43 -9.95
C TRP A 270 1.47 -7.15 -8.78
N ALA A 271 2.17 -7.28 -7.64
CA ALA A 271 1.64 -7.92 -6.45
C ALA A 271 0.36 -7.24 -5.94
N THR A 272 0.39 -5.91 -5.82
CA THR A 272 -0.77 -5.12 -5.37
C THR A 272 -1.91 -5.14 -6.37
N LYS A 273 -1.64 -5.17 -7.68
CA LYS A 273 -2.67 -5.37 -8.72
C LYS A 273 -3.48 -6.66 -8.51
N TRP A 274 -2.81 -7.73 -8.07
CA TRP A 274 -3.41 -9.04 -7.85
C TRP A 274 -3.90 -9.29 -6.43
N GLY A 275 -3.92 -8.28 -5.57
CA GLY A 275 -4.56 -8.35 -4.26
C GLY A 275 -3.62 -8.47 -3.07
N ALA A 276 -2.31 -8.25 -3.23
CA ALA A 276 -1.43 -8.11 -2.06
C ALA A 276 -1.88 -6.91 -1.21
N ASP A 277 -2.21 -7.14 0.06
CA ASP A 277 -2.64 -6.11 1.02
C ASP A 277 -1.47 -5.39 1.67
N THR A 278 -0.34 -6.08 1.78
CA THR A 278 0.95 -5.53 2.21
C THR A 278 2.06 -6.10 1.33
N VAL A 279 3.17 -5.39 1.27
CA VAL A 279 4.38 -5.87 0.58
C VAL A 279 5.56 -5.77 1.53
N MET A 280 6.41 -6.80 1.59
CA MET A 280 7.69 -6.71 2.28
C MET A 280 8.84 -6.58 1.29
N ASP A 281 9.67 -5.57 1.48
CA ASP A 281 10.96 -5.45 0.84
C ASP A 281 12.00 -6.26 1.63
N LEU A 282 12.40 -7.40 1.07
CA LEU A 282 13.41 -8.31 1.60
C LEU A 282 14.74 -8.20 0.82
N SER A 283 15.00 -7.05 0.21
CA SER A 283 16.25 -6.76 -0.51
C SER A 283 17.50 -7.06 0.32
N THR A 284 18.51 -7.64 -0.34
CA THR A 284 19.83 -7.98 0.21
C THR A 284 20.94 -7.57 -0.76
N GLY A 285 22.16 -7.35 -0.26
CA GLY A 285 23.27 -6.86 -1.08
C GLY A 285 23.26 -5.35 -1.32
N LYS A 286 23.44 -4.92 -2.58
CA LYS A 286 23.65 -3.51 -2.94
C LYS A 286 22.33 -2.76 -3.17
N ASN A 287 22.38 -1.44 -3.05
CA ASN A 287 21.29 -0.52 -3.39
C ASN A 287 19.99 -0.72 -2.59
N ILE A 288 20.05 -1.34 -1.41
CA ILE A 288 18.87 -1.62 -0.57
C ILE A 288 18.09 -0.35 -0.24
N HIS A 289 18.79 0.72 0.15
CA HIS A 289 18.13 1.95 0.56
C HIS A 289 17.49 2.66 -0.63
N ALA A 290 18.22 2.78 -1.74
CA ALA A 290 17.73 3.38 -2.97
C ALA A 290 16.49 2.64 -3.49
N THR A 291 16.58 1.31 -3.67
CA THR A 291 15.46 0.46 -4.10
C THR A 291 14.23 0.66 -3.21
N ARG A 292 14.42 0.66 -1.88
CA ARG A 292 13.31 0.82 -0.93
C ARG A 292 12.64 2.17 -1.02
N GLU A 293 13.40 3.24 -1.22
CA GLU A 293 12.85 4.59 -1.37
C GLU A 293 11.91 4.65 -2.59
N TRP A 294 12.33 4.05 -3.72
CA TRP A 294 11.49 3.91 -4.91
C TRP A 294 10.23 3.08 -4.64
N ILE A 295 10.34 1.96 -3.93
CA ILE A 295 9.19 1.14 -3.55
C ILE A 295 8.21 1.93 -2.67
N ILE A 296 8.67 2.56 -1.59
CA ILE A 296 7.80 3.25 -0.63
C ILE A 296 7.05 4.40 -1.32
N ARG A 297 7.75 5.24 -2.09
CA ARG A 297 7.13 6.38 -2.79
C ARG A 297 6.11 5.96 -3.84
N ASN A 298 6.19 4.74 -4.35
CA ASN A 298 5.27 4.21 -5.36
C ASN A 298 4.24 3.22 -4.80
N SER A 299 4.32 2.85 -3.53
CA SER A 299 3.47 1.81 -2.95
C SER A 299 2.18 2.39 -2.35
N PRO A 300 1.01 1.93 -2.80
CA PRO A 300 -0.28 2.27 -2.17
C PRO A 300 -0.57 1.41 -0.94
N VAL A 301 0.24 0.39 -0.65
CA VAL A 301 0.05 -0.53 0.48
C VAL A 301 1.17 -0.40 1.51
N PRO A 302 0.95 -0.80 2.77
CA PRO A 302 2.00 -0.80 3.78
C PRO A 302 3.22 -1.60 3.33
N ILE A 303 4.42 -1.02 3.54
CA ILE A 303 5.70 -1.68 3.26
C ILE A 303 6.33 -2.19 4.55
N GLY A 304 6.55 -3.50 4.63
CA GLY A 304 7.33 -4.14 5.67
C GLY A 304 8.80 -4.31 5.27
N THR A 305 9.67 -4.44 6.26
CA THR A 305 11.10 -4.71 6.06
C THR A 305 11.60 -5.62 7.17
N VAL A 306 12.78 -6.21 6.97
CA VAL A 306 13.53 -6.90 8.02
C VAL A 306 14.81 -6.07 8.29
N PRO A 307 14.81 -5.17 9.28
CA PRO A 307 15.89 -4.19 9.46
C PRO A 307 17.28 -4.79 9.59
N ILE A 308 17.38 -6.01 10.15
CA ILE A 308 18.65 -6.71 10.35
C ILE A 308 19.35 -7.05 9.03
N TYR A 309 18.62 -7.19 7.91
CA TYR A 309 19.25 -7.48 6.61
C TYR A 309 20.11 -6.30 6.14
N GLN A 310 19.59 -5.08 6.22
CA GLN A 310 20.37 -3.90 5.87
C GLN A 310 21.47 -3.62 6.90
N ALA A 311 21.23 -3.90 8.18
CA ALA A 311 22.26 -3.76 9.21
C ALA A 311 23.44 -4.71 8.96
N LEU A 312 23.16 -5.95 8.56
CA LEU A 312 24.18 -6.96 8.24
C LEU A 312 25.04 -6.56 7.03
N GLU A 313 24.43 -5.96 6.00
CA GLU A 313 25.17 -5.44 4.84
C GLU A 313 26.11 -4.28 5.22
N LYS A 314 25.72 -3.44 6.18
CA LYS A 314 26.56 -2.33 6.66
C LYS A 314 27.85 -2.79 7.34
N VAL A 315 27.83 -3.98 7.91
CA VAL A 315 28.99 -4.63 8.54
C VAL A 315 29.63 -5.68 7.62
N GLY A 316 29.35 -5.61 6.32
CA GLY A 316 29.99 -6.47 5.31
C GLY A 316 29.61 -7.95 5.43
N GLY A 317 28.43 -8.26 5.96
CA GLY A 317 27.96 -9.64 6.10
C GLY A 317 28.41 -10.35 7.38
N ARG A 318 29.16 -9.68 8.26
CA ARG A 318 29.69 -10.26 9.50
C ARG A 318 28.71 -10.06 10.65
N ALA A 319 28.00 -11.12 11.03
CA ALA A 319 26.97 -11.06 12.07
C ALA A 319 27.54 -10.68 13.44
N GLU A 320 28.78 -11.04 13.71
CA GLU A 320 29.53 -10.74 14.94
C GLU A 320 29.85 -9.24 15.12
N GLU A 321 29.71 -8.43 14.06
CA GLU A 321 29.97 -6.98 14.10
C GLU A 321 28.69 -6.14 14.29
N LEU A 322 27.53 -6.76 14.42
CA LEU A 322 26.26 -6.07 14.68
C LEU A 322 26.20 -5.52 16.12
N THR A 323 25.75 -4.28 16.28
CA THR A 323 25.59 -3.59 17.59
C THR A 323 24.27 -2.84 17.70
#